data_AF-A0A0F9DFC5-F1
#
_entry.id   AF-A0A0F9DFC5-F1
#
_cell.length_a   1.000
_cell.length_b   1.000
_cell.length_c   1.000
_cell.angle_alpha   90.00
_cell.angle_beta   90.00
_cell.angle_gamma   90.00
#
_symmetry.space_group_name_H-M   'P 1'
#
loop_
_entity.id
_entity.type
_entity.pdbx_description
1 polymer ?
#
loop_
_entity_poly.entity_id
_entity_poly.type
_entity_poly.pdbx_seq_one_letter_code
_entity_poly.pdbx_strand_id
1 'polypeptide(L)'
;MGRSMEGKGAETLGPLKQVRPWHRAMARAVATGARPNELAAMFEYSQTQISVIMGSPLFEAEVARLEAQADGSAVSLRTDLLKIGERAAEILDRETEKDFHADGTRLNEKEVSRQVQISFGVLDRIGHGPKAEPPKGGPDLHLHQHVHVDKMSDAELYRDVIGMTQEEEE
;
A
#
# COMPACT_ATOMS: atom_id res chain seq x y z
N MET A 1 -10.02 33.12 18.06
CA MET A 1 -8.91 33.92 17.50
C MET A 1 -8.68 33.50 16.05
N GLY A 2 -9.45 34.06 15.12
CA GLY A 2 -9.23 33.85 13.68
C GLY A 2 -8.33 34.96 13.16
N ARG A 3 -7.09 34.64 12.76
CA ARG A 3 -6.30 35.57 11.98
C ARG A 3 -6.87 35.56 10.57
N SER A 4 -7.59 36.63 10.24
CA SER A 4 -7.95 36.99 8.88
C SER A 4 -6.66 37.01 8.05
N MET A 5 -6.49 36.03 7.14
CA MET A 5 -5.40 36.07 6.18
C MET A 5 -5.86 37.00 5.06
N GLU A 6 -5.46 38.26 5.18
CA GLU A 6 -5.63 39.26 4.13
C GLU A 6 -5.14 38.70 2.79
N GLY A 7 -5.96 38.88 1.76
CA GLY A 7 -5.72 38.40 0.42
C GLY A 7 -4.30 38.71 -0.03
N LYS A 8 -3.47 37.68 -0.08
CA LYS A 8 -2.20 37.71 -0.80
C LYS A 8 -2.56 37.83 -2.28
N GLY A 9 -2.53 39.06 -2.77
CA GLY A 9 -2.49 39.35 -4.19
C GLY A 9 -1.41 38.52 -4.88
N ALA A 10 -1.53 38.39 -6.21
CA ALA A 10 -0.69 37.58 -7.08
C ALA A 10 0.78 38.06 -7.18
N GLU A 11 1.40 38.43 -6.05
CA GLU A 11 2.84 38.47 -5.93
C GLU A 11 3.36 37.05 -6.14
N THR A 12 4.21 36.91 -7.15
CA THR A 12 4.90 35.69 -7.50
C THR A 12 5.63 35.16 -6.27
N LEU A 13 5.07 34.13 -5.64
CA LEU A 13 5.74 33.39 -4.59
C LEU A 13 7.03 32.83 -5.20
N GLY A 14 8.17 33.39 -4.79
CA GLY A 14 9.46 32.82 -5.13
C GLY A 14 9.62 31.42 -4.51
N PRO A 15 10.66 30.67 -4.91
CA PRO A 15 10.96 29.36 -4.32
C PRO A 15 11.05 29.46 -2.79
N LEU A 16 10.51 28.45 -2.10
CA LEU A 16 10.44 28.46 -0.65
C LEU A 16 11.85 28.49 -0.05
N LYS A 17 12.09 29.47 0.82
CA LYS A 17 13.34 29.58 1.60
C LYS A 17 13.29 28.80 2.91
N GLN A 18 12.09 28.59 3.46
CA GLN A 18 11.90 27.91 4.74
C GLN A 18 10.50 27.26 4.83
N VAL A 19 10.46 26.05 5.39
CA VAL A 19 9.21 25.35 5.70
C VAL A 19 8.57 25.95 6.95
N ARG A 20 7.36 26.52 6.80
CA ARG A 20 6.55 27.11 7.87
C ARG A 20 5.53 26.08 8.37
N PRO A 21 4.91 26.26 9.55
CA PRO A 21 3.94 25.31 10.08
C PRO A 21 2.79 24.95 9.13
N TRP A 22 2.30 25.91 8.35
CA TRP A 22 1.24 25.67 7.37
C TRP A 22 1.72 24.89 6.14
N HIS A 23 2.98 25.05 5.71
CA HIS A 23 3.58 24.18 4.69
C HIS A 23 3.63 22.73 5.17
N ARG A 24 3.92 22.50 6.45
CA ARG A 24 3.90 21.13 7.02
C ARG A 24 2.49 20.55 7.05
N ALA A 25 1.47 21.35 7.35
CA ALA A 25 0.08 20.91 7.27
C ALA A 25 -0.30 20.54 5.82
N MET A 26 0.13 21.34 4.85
CA MET A 26 -0.06 21.06 3.42
C MET A 26 0.70 19.80 2.98
N ALA A 27 1.95 19.60 3.42
CA ALA A 27 2.74 18.41 3.12
C ALA A 27 2.09 17.13 3.67
N ARG A 28 1.45 17.19 4.84
CA ARG A 28 0.66 16.06 5.37
C ARG A 28 -0.54 15.74 4.48
N ALA A 29 -1.28 16.75 4.02
CA ALA A 29 -2.39 16.54 3.10
C ALA A 29 -1.92 15.92 1.78
N VAL A 30 -0.78 16.36 1.25
CA VAL A 30 -0.15 15.77 0.05
C VAL A 30 0.24 14.32 0.29
N ALA A 31 0.91 14.01 1.40
CA ALA A 31 1.29 12.64 1.75
C ALA A 31 0.08 11.70 1.92
N THR A 32 -1.10 12.24 2.26
CA THR A 32 -2.37 11.48 2.28
C THR A 32 -3.08 11.37 0.92
N GLY A 33 -2.49 11.93 -0.15
CA GLY A 33 -3.01 11.86 -1.51
C GLY A 33 -3.90 13.04 -1.94
N ALA A 34 -3.91 14.16 -1.20
CA ALA A 34 -4.69 15.34 -1.59
C ALA A 34 -4.16 15.95 -2.90
N ARG A 35 -5.08 16.30 -3.80
CA ARG A 35 -4.75 16.88 -5.11
C ARG A 35 -4.51 18.40 -5.00
N PRO A 36 -3.74 19.02 -5.92
CA PRO A 36 -3.47 20.46 -5.90
C PRO A 36 -4.74 21.34 -5.84
N ASN A 37 -5.83 20.92 -6.50
CA ASN A 37 -7.12 21.63 -6.46
C ASN A 37 -7.77 21.63 -5.07
N GLU A 38 -7.62 20.53 -4.33
CA GLU A 38 -8.17 20.39 -2.98
C GLU A 38 -7.34 21.22 -2.00
N LEU A 39 -6.01 21.22 -2.16
CA LEU A 39 -5.11 22.06 -1.37
C LEU A 39 -5.39 23.56 -1.60
N ALA A 40 -5.63 23.95 -2.85
CA ALA A 40 -5.99 25.32 -3.20
C ALA A 40 -7.26 25.77 -2.44
N ALA A 41 -8.29 24.92 -2.41
CA ALA A 41 -9.52 25.17 -1.67
C ALA A 41 -9.31 25.19 -0.14
N MET A 42 -8.53 24.24 0.41
CA MET A 42 -8.31 24.12 1.86
C MET A 42 -7.45 25.24 2.44
N PHE A 43 -6.46 25.71 1.69
CA PHE A 43 -5.48 26.70 2.15
C PHE A 43 -5.68 28.10 1.57
N GLU A 44 -6.76 28.32 0.82
CA GLU A 44 -7.13 29.61 0.20
C GLU A 44 -6.02 30.18 -0.69
N TYR A 45 -5.32 29.30 -1.43
CA TYR A 45 -4.29 29.68 -2.40
C TYR A 45 -4.76 29.37 -3.82
N SER A 46 -4.17 30.06 -4.81
CA SER A 46 -4.39 29.66 -6.20
C SER A 46 -3.69 28.34 -6.51
N GLN A 47 -4.21 27.57 -7.47
CA GLN A 47 -3.60 26.32 -7.91
C GLN A 47 -2.17 26.52 -8.41
N THR A 48 -1.89 27.67 -9.05
CA THR A 48 -0.54 28.04 -9.48
C THR A 48 0.41 28.23 -8.29
N GLN A 49 -0.04 28.91 -7.23
CA GLN A 49 0.76 29.10 -6.02
C GLN A 49 1.05 27.76 -5.31
N ILE A 50 0.05 26.88 -5.23
CA ILE A 50 0.22 25.52 -4.70
C ILE A 50 1.26 24.75 -5.52
N SER A 51 1.18 24.82 -6.85
CA SER A 51 2.13 24.13 -7.75
C SER A 51 3.56 24.62 -7.53
N VAL A 52 3.77 25.93 -7.34
CA VAL A 52 5.09 26.51 -7.04
C VAL A 52 5.62 26.06 -5.67
N ILE A 53 4.74 25.97 -4.67
CA ILE A 53 5.10 25.46 -3.34
C ILE A 53 5.49 23.99 -3.42
N MET A 54 4.68 23.18 -4.10
CA MET A 54 4.90 21.74 -4.25
C MET A 54 6.18 21.42 -5.01
N GLY A 55 6.48 22.17 -6.08
CA GLY A 55 7.73 22.01 -6.84
C GLY A 55 8.96 22.61 -6.15
N SER A 56 8.86 23.01 -4.88
CA SER A 56 10.02 23.49 -4.14
C SER A 56 10.78 22.31 -3.52
N PRO A 57 12.12 22.24 -3.69
CA PRO A 57 12.93 21.15 -3.13
C PRO A 57 12.79 20.99 -1.61
N LEU A 58 12.57 22.09 -0.88
CA LEU A 58 12.35 22.04 0.58
C LEU A 58 11.00 21.43 0.95
N PHE A 59 9.99 21.62 0.11
CA PHE A 59 8.67 21.04 0.34
C PHE A 59 8.69 19.55 0.01
N GLU A 60 9.29 19.18 -1.12
CA GLU A 60 9.51 17.77 -1.51
C GLU A 60 10.27 17.01 -0.42
N ALA A 61 11.34 17.59 0.12
CA ALA A 61 12.09 16.99 1.23
C ALA A 61 11.23 16.77 2.49
N GLU A 62 10.29 17.68 2.79
CA GLU A 62 9.38 17.51 3.93
C GLU A 62 8.32 16.44 3.68
N VAL A 63 7.79 16.34 2.45
CA VAL A 63 6.87 15.25 2.06
C VAL A 63 7.58 13.90 2.16
N ALA A 64 8.78 13.77 1.59
CA ALA A 64 9.58 12.55 1.68
C ALA A 64 9.89 12.15 3.14
N ARG A 65 10.18 13.14 3.99
CA ARG A 65 10.39 12.91 5.44
C ARG A 65 9.13 12.37 6.12
N LEU A 66 7.95 12.86 5.75
CA LEU A 66 6.67 12.39 6.29
C LEU A 66 6.33 10.98 5.80
N GLU A 67 6.58 10.68 4.53
CA GLU A 67 6.40 9.34 3.95
C GLU A 67 7.31 8.33 4.64
N ALA A 68 8.59 8.63 4.80
CA ALA A 68 9.52 7.76 5.53
C ALA A 68 9.11 7.52 6.99
N GLN A 69 8.52 8.52 7.65
CA GLN A 69 7.98 8.38 9.01
C GLN A 69 6.72 7.50 9.04
N ALA A 70 5.87 7.61 8.01
CA ALA A 70 4.68 6.76 7.87
C ALA A 70 5.07 5.30 7.63
N ASP A 71 6.06 5.04 6.77
CA ASP A 71 6.60 3.70 6.52
C ASP A 71 7.17 3.07 7.79
N GLY A 72 7.97 3.83 8.55
CA GLY A 72 8.49 3.37 9.83
C GLY A 72 7.38 3.02 10.83
N SER A 73 6.30 3.82 10.85
CA SER A 73 5.14 3.57 11.70
C SER A 73 4.35 2.33 11.25
N ALA A 74 4.22 2.10 9.93
CA ALA A 74 3.58 0.92 9.38
C ALA A 74 4.34 -0.37 9.71
N VAL A 75 5.69 -0.34 9.63
CA VAL A 75 6.55 -1.45 10.04
C VAL A 75 6.40 -1.75 11.55
N SER A 76 6.33 -0.71 12.39
CA SER A 76 6.07 -0.87 13.83
C SER A 76 4.71 -1.53 14.08
N LEU A 77 3.64 -1.02 13.45
CA LEU A 77 2.29 -1.58 13.60
C LEU A 77 2.23 -3.05 13.15
N ARG A 78 2.89 -3.41 12.05
CA ARG A 78 3.00 -4.80 11.61
C ARG A 78 3.62 -5.68 12.70
N THR A 79 4.70 -5.20 13.31
CA THR A 79 5.40 -5.92 14.39
C THR A 79 4.50 -6.08 15.61
N ASP A 80 3.74 -5.05 15.98
CA ASP A 80 2.82 -5.11 17.11
C ASP A 80 1.62 -6.01 16.84
N LEU A 81 1.09 -6.02 15.61
CA LEU A 81 0.03 -6.94 15.19
C LEU A 81 0.49 -8.40 15.24
N LEU A 82 1.74 -8.69 14.89
CA LEU A 82 2.31 -10.04 15.03
C LEU A 82 2.34 -10.49 16.50
N LYS A 83 2.78 -9.62 17.40
CA LYS A 83 2.78 -9.91 18.86
C LYS A 83 1.36 -10.12 19.41
N ILE A 84 0.39 -9.32 18.95
CA ILE A 84 -1.02 -9.51 19.32
C ILE A 84 -1.54 -10.84 18.77
N GLY A 85 -1.14 -11.23 17.56
CA GLY A 85 -1.45 -12.52 16.95
C GLY A 85 -0.95 -13.69 17.79
N GLU A 86 0.31 -13.65 18.22
CA GLU A 86 0.88 -14.65 19.14
C GLU A 86 0.08 -14.74 20.43
N ARG A 87 -0.22 -13.59 21.05
CA ARG A 87 -1.03 -13.55 22.28
C ARG A 87 -2.46 -14.05 22.08
N ALA A 88 -3.08 -13.74 20.95
CA ALA A 88 -4.41 -14.22 20.61
C ALA A 88 -4.42 -15.73 20.41
N ALA A 89 -3.38 -16.30 19.78
CA ALA A 89 -3.21 -17.73 19.65
C ALA A 89 -3.07 -18.43 21.01
N GLU A 90 -2.26 -17.90 21.93
CA GLU A 90 -2.15 -18.43 23.31
C GLU A 90 -3.49 -18.41 24.06
N ILE A 91 -4.27 -17.34 23.90
CA ILE A 91 -5.59 -17.22 24.54
C ILE A 91 -6.54 -18.25 23.92
N LEU A 92 -6.55 -18.37 22.59
CA LEU A 92 -7.40 -19.34 21.90
C LEU A 92 -7.04 -20.76 22.33
N ASP A 93 -5.76 -21.12 22.35
CA ASP A 93 -5.26 -22.44 22.78
C ASP A 93 -5.79 -22.79 24.18
N ARG A 94 -5.59 -21.86 25.13
CA ARG A 94 -6.11 -22.00 26.51
C ARG A 94 -7.63 -22.11 26.58
N GLU A 95 -8.37 -21.38 25.76
CA GLU A 95 -9.83 -21.43 25.76
C GLU A 95 -10.37 -22.68 25.02
N THR A 96 -9.61 -23.23 24.07
CA THR A 96 -9.95 -24.48 23.36
C THR A 96 -9.60 -25.73 24.15
N GLU A 97 -8.58 -25.70 25.02
CA GLU A 97 -8.24 -26.82 25.92
C GLU A 97 -9.26 -27.00 27.07
N LYS A 98 -10.15 -26.01 27.28
CA LYS A 98 -11.20 -26.12 28.28
C LYS A 98 -12.33 -27.02 27.75
N ASP A 99 -12.29 -28.29 28.11
CA ASP A 99 -13.40 -29.23 27.90
C ASP A 99 -14.66 -28.90 28.73
N PHE A 100 -14.57 -27.92 29.65
CA PHE A 100 -15.63 -27.58 30.59
C PHE A 100 -15.89 -26.07 30.62
N HIS A 101 -17.17 -25.71 30.72
CA HIS A 101 -17.63 -24.37 31.06
C HIS A 101 -17.14 -23.95 32.46
N ALA A 102 -17.21 -22.65 32.76
CA ALA A 102 -16.81 -22.10 34.07
C ALA A 102 -17.65 -22.64 35.25
N ASP A 103 -18.81 -23.22 34.98
CA ASP A 103 -19.67 -23.89 35.96
C ASP A 103 -19.35 -25.39 36.16
N GLY A 104 -18.31 -25.91 35.49
CA GLY A 104 -17.87 -27.30 35.55
C GLY A 104 -18.66 -28.26 34.66
N THR A 105 -19.57 -27.76 33.82
CA THR A 105 -20.29 -28.60 32.85
C THR A 105 -19.47 -28.83 31.58
N ARG A 106 -19.54 -30.02 30.98
CA ARG A 106 -18.74 -30.36 29.79
C ARG A 106 -19.31 -29.69 28.54
N LEU A 107 -18.44 -29.19 27.66
CA LEU A 107 -18.84 -28.61 26.38
C LEU A 107 -19.58 -29.64 25.51
N ASN A 108 -20.62 -29.19 24.81
CA ASN A 108 -21.30 -29.98 23.79
C ASN A 108 -20.45 -30.03 22.50
N GLU A 109 -20.59 -31.09 21.71
CA GLU A 109 -19.87 -31.28 20.44
C GLU A 109 -20.04 -30.10 19.46
N LYS A 110 -21.24 -29.48 19.44
CA LYS A 110 -21.51 -28.27 18.65
C LYS A 110 -20.70 -27.05 19.10
N GLU A 111 -20.40 -26.94 20.38
CA GLU A 111 -19.65 -25.83 20.96
C GLU A 111 -18.15 -26.00 20.71
N VAL A 112 -17.65 -27.23 20.86
CA VAL A 112 -16.28 -27.61 20.48
C VAL A 112 -16.05 -27.33 18.99
N SER A 113 -16.99 -27.76 18.14
CA SER A 113 -16.91 -27.49 16.69
C SER A 113 -16.88 -25.99 16.36
N ARG A 114 -17.67 -25.18 17.07
CA ARG A 114 -17.68 -23.72 16.91
C ARG A 114 -16.35 -23.10 17.37
N GLN A 115 -15.78 -23.54 18.48
CA GLN A 115 -14.48 -23.08 18.97
C GLN A 115 -13.36 -23.38 17.96
N VAL A 116 -13.36 -24.58 17.39
CA VAL A 116 -12.42 -24.97 16.33
C VAL A 116 -12.57 -24.06 15.11
N GLN A 117 -13.79 -23.78 14.67
CA GLN A 117 -14.05 -22.90 13.52
C GLN A 117 -13.58 -21.46 13.78
N ILE A 118 -13.80 -20.91 14.97
CA ILE A 118 -13.32 -19.57 15.35
C ILE A 118 -11.78 -19.55 15.33
N SER A 119 -11.15 -20.60 15.86
CA SER A 119 -9.69 -20.71 15.92
C SER A 119 -9.07 -20.71 14.52
N PHE A 120 -9.60 -21.53 13.61
CA PHE A 120 -9.17 -21.51 12.20
C PHE A 120 -9.42 -20.16 11.52
N GLY A 121 -10.57 -19.52 11.79
CA GLY A 121 -10.86 -18.20 11.25
C GLY A 121 -9.89 -17.10 11.72
N VAL A 122 -9.31 -17.24 12.92
CA VAL A 122 -8.26 -16.34 13.41
C VAL A 122 -6.92 -16.67 12.74
N LEU A 123 -6.55 -17.95 12.66
CA LEU A 123 -5.33 -18.41 11.97
C LEU A 123 -5.29 -17.97 10.50
N ASP A 124 -6.41 -18.04 9.79
CA ASP A 124 -6.53 -17.57 8.40
C ASP A 124 -6.23 -16.06 8.29
N ARG A 125 -6.74 -15.24 9.23
CA ARG A 125 -6.54 -13.78 9.21
C ARG A 125 -5.13 -13.33 9.53
N ILE A 126 -4.38 -14.13 10.29
CA ILE A 126 -2.96 -13.86 10.59
C ILE A 126 -2.01 -14.45 9.53
N GLY A 127 -2.56 -15.02 8.44
CA GLY A 127 -1.77 -15.55 7.32
C GLY A 127 -1.30 -16.98 7.50
N HIS A 128 -1.84 -17.71 8.48
CA HIS A 128 -1.60 -19.14 8.70
C HIS A 128 -2.67 -20.02 8.04
N GLY A 129 -3.52 -19.45 7.19
CA GLY A 129 -4.47 -20.22 6.40
C GLY A 129 -3.80 -21.18 5.43
N PRO A 130 -4.58 -22.11 4.83
CA PRO A 130 -4.04 -23.03 3.84
C PRO A 130 -3.29 -22.22 2.78
N LYS A 131 -1.98 -22.49 2.64
CA LYS A 131 -1.16 -21.89 1.57
C LYS A 131 -1.97 -22.11 0.31
N ALA A 132 -2.39 -21.01 -0.34
CA ALA A 132 -3.10 -21.08 -1.60
C ALA A 132 -2.31 -22.08 -2.46
N GLU A 133 -2.96 -23.17 -2.87
CA GLU A 133 -2.36 -24.06 -3.83
C GLU A 133 -1.81 -23.17 -4.95
N PRO A 134 -0.57 -23.38 -5.42
CA PRO A 134 -0.09 -22.64 -6.57
C PRO A 134 -1.18 -22.70 -7.63
N PRO A 135 -1.54 -21.57 -8.26
CA PRO A 135 -2.68 -21.51 -9.17
C PRO A 135 -2.63 -22.74 -10.08
N LYS A 136 -3.72 -23.50 -10.17
CA LYS A 136 -3.83 -24.68 -11.05
C LYS A 136 -3.82 -24.32 -12.55
N GLY A 137 -3.28 -23.16 -12.89
CA GLY A 137 -2.84 -22.76 -14.21
C GLY A 137 -1.43 -22.22 -14.05
N GLY A 138 -0.48 -22.77 -14.81
CA GLY A 138 0.87 -22.21 -14.92
C GLY A 138 0.82 -20.74 -15.33
N PRO A 139 1.98 -20.05 -15.40
CA PRO A 139 2.02 -18.68 -15.86
C PRO A 139 1.34 -18.59 -17.25
N ASP A 140 0.17 -17.99 -17.31
CA ASP A 140 -0.42 -17.53 -18.55
C ASP A 140 0.50 -16.40 -19.05
N LEU A 141 1.55 -16.81 -19.77
CA LEU A 141 2.25 -15.94 -20.69
C LEU A 141 1.21 -15.55 -21.74
N HIS A 142 0.59 -14.39 -21.55
CA HIS A 142 -0.10 -13.70 -22.61
C HIS A 142 0.95 -13.28 -23.65
N LEU A 143 1.28 -14.19 -24.57
CA LEU A 143 1.98 -13.86 -25.80
C LEU A 143 1.06 -12.93 -26.60
N HIS A 144 1.25 -11.62 -26.43
CA HIS A 144 0.83 -10.68 -27.45
C HIS A 144 1.68 -10.99 -28.69
N GLN A 145 1.00 -11.19 -29.82
CA GLN A 145 1.55 -11.47 -31.16
C GLN A 145 1.67 -12.98 -31.49
N HIS A 146 0.57 -13.53 -32.02
CA HIS A 146 0.60 -14.78 -32.77
C HIS A 146 1.38 -14.58 -34.07
N VAL A 147 2.71 -14.72 -34.01
CA VAL A 147 3.51 -14.97 -35.22
C VAL A 147 3.28 -16.44 -35.56
N HIS A 148 2.50 -16.70 -36.61
CA HIS A 148 2.27 -18.06 -37.11
C HIS A 148 3.52 -18.55 -37.85
N VAL A 149 4.50 -19.05 -37.10
CA VAL A 149 5.76 -19.58 -37.63
C VAL A 149 5.53 -20.66 -38.68
N ASP A 150 4.48 -21.46 -38.53
CA ASP A 150 4.10 -22.53 -39.48
C ASP A 150 3.75 -22.03 -40.90
N LYS A 151 3.53 -20.72 -41.07
CA LYS A 151 3.18 -20.11 -42.35
C LYS A 151 4.29 -19.23 -42.92
N MET A 152 5.42 -19.10 -42.23
CA MET A 152 6.55 -18.29 -42.68
C MET A 152 7.42 -19.07 -43.65
N SER A 153 7.89 -18.40 -44.69
CA SER A 153 8.95 -18.96 -45.54
C SER A 153 10.30 -18.93 -44.81
N ASP A 154 11.21 -19.84 -45.17
CA ASP A 154 12.56 -19.90 -44.59
C ASP A 154 13.30 -18.55 -44.66
N ALA A 155 13.03 -17.75 -45.70
CA ALA A 155 13.61 -16.43 -45.88
C ALA A 155 13.07 -15.37 -44.90
N GLU A 156 11.81 -15.49 -44.48
CA GLU A 156 11.19 -14.59 -43.50
C GLU A 156 11.66 -14.95 -42.09
N LEU A 157 11.72 -16.25 -41.77
CA LEU A 157 12.30 -16.78 -40.54
C LEU A 157 13.74 -16.29 -40.32
N TYR A 158 14.57 -16.36 -41.36
CA TYR A 158 15.96 -15.92 -41.29
C TYR A 158 16.10 -14.42 -41.00
N ARG A 159 15.21 -13.58 -41.56
CA ARG A 159 15.22 -12.14 -41.33
C ARG A 159 14.81 -11.78 -39.90
N ASP A 160 13.80 -12.46 -39.36
CA ASP A 160 13.31 -12.23 -38.01
C ASP A 160 14.37 -12.60 -36.96
N VAL A 161 15.01 -13.76 -37.13
CA VAL A 161 16.07 -14.23 -36.21
C VAL A 161 17.30 -13.31 -36.24
N ILE A 162 17.68 -12.80 -37.41
CA ILE A 162 18.79 -11.84 -37.52
C ILE A 162 18.42 -10.49 -36.92
N GLY A 163 17.19 -10.00 -37.12
CA GLY A 163 16.72 -8.76 -36.49
C GLY A 163 16.80 -8.83 -34.97
N MET A 164 16.36 -9.94 -34.38
CA MET A 164 16.41 -10.14 -32.91
C MET A 164 17.83 -10.22 -32.34
N THR A 165 18.81 -10.67 -33.12
CA THR A 165 20.21 -10.76 -32.66
C THR A 165 21.01 -9.47 -32.86
N GLN A 166 20.53 -8.54 -33.69
CA GLN A 166 21.17 -7.24 -33.91
C GLN A 166 20.61 -6.14 -32.99
N GLU A 167 19.37 -6.26 -32.49
CA GLU A 167 18.79 -5.30 -31.53
C GLU A 167 19.39 -5.42 -30.11
N GLU A 168 20.17 -6.45 -29.79
CA GLU A 168 20.85 -6.58 -28.50
C GLU A 168 22.24 -5.89 -28.44
N GLU A 169 22.75 -5.34 -29.56
CA GLU A 169 24.08 -4.70 -29.63
C GLU A 169 24.07 -3.15 -29.68
N GLU A 170 22.91 -2.49 -29.52
CA GLU A 170 22.80 -1.02 -29.31
C GLU A 170 22.30 -0.66 -27.90
#